data_AF-A0A0Q4BDR6-F1
#
_entry.id   AF-A0A0Q4BDR6-F1
#
_cell.length_a   1.000
_cell.length_b   1.000
_cell.length_c   1.000
_cell.angle_alpha   90.00
_cell.angle_beta   90.00
_cell.angle_gamma   90.00
#
_symmetry.space_group_name_H-M   'P 1'
#
loop_
_entity.id
_entity.type
_entity.pdbx_description
1 polymer ?
#
loop_
_entity_poly.entity_id
_entity_poly.type
_entity_poly.pdbx_seq_one_letter_code
_entity_poly.pdbx_strand_id
1 'polypeptide(L)'
;MDGNKRYEFRKVDCKRDVNHIMIYSTYPVKMIVGEASVKRKLVCSPDDMWERTHIGAGIKREFFNDYYDGCEKAVAFELENVKEFDRPRSLEEYGIRQAPQSFIYMAN
;
A
#
# COMPACT_ATOMS: atom_id res chain seq x y z
N MET A 1 12.68 -2.70 4.29
CA MET A 1 11.56 -3.22 3.46
C MET A 1 12.04 -4.46 2.71
N ASP A 2 11.35 -5.59 2.80
CA ASP A 2 11.76 -6.80 2.06
C ASP A 2 11.70 -6.51 0.56
N GLY A 3 12.85 -6.49 -0.12
CA GLY A 3 13.04 -6.04 -1.51
C GLY A 3 12.26 -6.80 -2.59
N ASN A 4 11.38 -7.72 -2.20
CA ASN A 4 10.51 -8.49 -3.08
C ASN A 4 9.09 -7.91 -3.20
N LYS A 5 8.63 -7.06 -2.27
CA LYS A 5 7.26 -6.51 -2.32
C LYS A 5 7.18 -5.33 -3.29
N ARG A 6 6.41 -5.51 -4.37
CA ARG A 6 6.16 -4.52 -5.43
C ARG A 6 4.74 -3.99 -5.45
N TYR A 7 3.81 -4.66 -4.75
CA TYR A 7 2.39 -4.30 -4.77
C TYR A 7 1.87 -3.96 -3.38
N GLU A 8 1.16 -2.85 -3.28
CA GLU A 8 0.32 -2.50 -2.14
C GLU A 8 -1.14 -2.82 -2.45
N PHE A 9 -1.72 -3.79 -1.72
CA PHE A 9 -3.07 -4.30 -1.94
C PHE A 9 -4.08 -3.57 -1.06
N ARG A 10 -5.24 -3.23 -1.62
CA ARG A 10 -6.33 -2.54 -0.91
C ARG A 10 -7.70 -3.03 -1.37
N LYS A 11 -8.63 -3.16 -0.42
CA LYS A 11 -10.05 -3.44 -0.74
C LYS A 11 -10.77 -2.27 -1.41
N VAL A 12 -10.31 -1.05 -1.15
CA VAL A 12 -10.93 0.19 -1.62
C VAL A 12 -9.97 0.98 -2.48
N ASP A 13 -10.50 1.64 -3.50
CA ASP A 13 -9.73 2.51 -4.39
C ASP A 13 -9.56 3.92 -3.78
N CYS A 14 -8.49 4.60 -4.19
CA CYS A 14 -8.36 6.03 -4.02
C CYS A 14 -9.41 6.75 -4.88
N LYS A 15 -10.06 7.77 -4.31
CA LYS A 15 -10.98 8.69 -5.01
C LYS A 15 -10.25 9.67 -5.93
N ARG A 16 -8.93 9.71 -5.87
CA ARG A 16 -8.04 10.60 -6.63
C ARG A 16 -6.94 9.77 -7.25
N ASP A 17 -6.45 10.20 -8.40
CA ASP A 17 -5.21 9.65 -8.94
C ASP A 17 -4.05 10.05 -8.02
N VAL A 18 -3.27 9.04 -7.64
CA VAL A 18 -2.12 9.19 -6.75
C VAL A 18 -0.90 8.68 -7.50
N ASN A 19 0.14 9.50 -7.53
CA ASN A 19 1.44 9.18 -8.13
C ASN A 19 2.50 8.86 -7.07
N HIS A 20 2.19 9.08 -5.78
CA HIS A 20 3.12 8.90 -4.67
C HIS A 20 2.40 8.40 -3.42
N ILE A 21 3.05 7.52 -2.66
CA ILE A 21 2.53 6.94 -1.42
C ILE A 21 3.56 7.10 -0.31
N MET A 22 3.12 7.61 0.83
CA MET A 22 3.87 7.57 2.10
C MET A 22 3.52 6.29 2.84
N ILE A 23 4.53 5.54 3.30
CA ILE A 23 4.37 4.24 3.93
C ILE A 23 4.36 4.40 5.44
N TYR A 24 3.19 4.19 6.06
CA TYR A 24 3.04 4.14 7.52
C TYR A 24 3.24 2.72 8.04
N SER A 25 4.13 2.55 9.02
CA SER A 25 4.27 1.30 9.76
C SER A 25 3.43 1.35 11.03
N THR A 26 2.66 0.29 11.28
CA THR A 26 1.77 0.16 12.44
C THR A 26 2.56 -0.18 13.71
N TYR A 27 1.88 -0.57 14.80
CA TYR A 27 2.56 -0.98 16.04
C TYR A 27 3.57 -2.11 15.77
N PRO A 28 4.77 -2.09 16.38
CA PRO A 28 5.24 -1.15 17.41
C PRO A 28 5.83 0.17 16.87
N VAL A 29 6.07 0.30 15.57
CA VAL A 29 6.81 1.43 14.98
C VAL A 29 6.00 2.72 14.99
N LYS A 30 4.74 2.69 14.55
CA LYS A 30 3.80 3.83 14.52
C LYS A 30 4.35 5.11 13.84
N MET A 31 5.14 4.97 12.78
CA MET A 31 5.77 6.08 12.07
C MET A 31 5.67 5.92 10.56
N ILE A 32 5.81 7.03 9.82
CA ILE A 32 6.07 7.03 8.39
C ILE A 32 7.53 6.60 8.17
N VAL A 33 7.72 5.44 7.54
CA VAL A 33 9.02 4.78 7.41
C VAL A 33 9.63 4.93 6.02
N GLY A 34 8.89 5.47 5.06
CA GLY A 34 9.38 5.63 3.71
C GLY A 34 8.30 6.08 2.76
N GLU A 35 8.62 6.00 1.48
CA GLU A 35 7.77 6.44 0.38
C GLU A 35 8.01 5.62 -0.88
N ALA A 36 7.08 5.69 -1.83
CA ALA A 36 7.20 5.06 -3.13
C ALA A 36 6.39 5.81 -4.18
N SER A 37 6.87 5.79 -5.43
CA SER A 37 6.10 6.23 -6.58
C SER A 37 5.13 5.15 -7.04
N VAL A 38 3.97 5.56 -7.55
CA VAL A 38 2.95 4.65 -8.11
C VAL A 38 3.16 4.58 -9.62
N LYS A 39 3.67 3.44 -10.09
CA LYS A 39 3.87 3.18 -11.52
C LYS A 39 2.53 3.01 -12.25
N ARG A 40 1.61 2.27 -11.64
CA ARG A 40 0.24 2.09 -12.12
C ARG A 40 -0.67 1.57 -11.02
N LYS A 41 -1.97 1.79 -11.20
CA LYS A 41 -3.04 1.17 -10.41
C LYS A 41 -3.71 0.05 -11.21
N LEU A 42 -3.89 -1.11 -10.58
CA LEU A 42 -4.64 -2.24 -11.10
C LEU A 42 -5.95 -2.40 -10.34
N VAL A 43 -7.00 -2.75 -11.07
CA VAL A 43 -8.34 -2.91 -10.54
C VAL A 43 -9.04 -4.06 -11.29
N CYS A 44 -9.22 -5.20 -10.63
CA CYS A 44 -9.84 -6.40 -11.22
C CYS A 44 -10.40 -7.31 -10.11
N SER A 45 -10.86 -8.53 -10.45
CA SER A 45 -11.25 -9.54 -9.46
C SER A 45 -10.04 -9.99 -8.62
N PRO A 46 -10.24 -10.52 -7.40
CA PRO A 46 -9.15 -11.05 -6.58
C PRO A 46 -8.34 -12.15 -7.26
N ASP A 47 -8.99 -13.08 -7.97
CA ASP A 47 -8.28 -14.16 -8.68
C ASP A 47 -7.38 -13.60 -9.79
N ASP A 48 -7.91 -12.72 -10.66
CA ASP A 48 -7.13 -12.05 -11.69
C ASP A 48 -5.98 -11.23 -11.10
N MET A 49 -6.24 -10.58 -9.95
CA MET A 49 -5.24 -9.79 -9.26
C MET A 49 -4.08 -10.66 -8.79
N TRP A 50 -4.37 -11.81 -8.18
CA TRP A 50 -3.35 -12.74 -7.73
C TRP A 50 -2.48 -13.23 -8.89
N GLU A 51 -3.10 -13.72 -9.97
CA GLU A 51 -2.36 -14.22 -11.14
C GLU A 51 -1.39 -13.17 -11.70
N ARG A 52 -1.83 -11.91 -11.77
CA ARG A 52 -1.01 -10.79 -12.27
C ARG A 52 0.11 -10.35 -11.33
N THR A 53 -0.03 -10.55 -10.01
CA THR A 53 0.81 -9.86 -9.01
C THR A 53 1.57 -10.77 -8.07
N HIS A 54 1.26 -12.07 -8.01
CA HIS A 54 1.80 -13.01 -7.03
C HIS A 54 3.34 -13.03 -6.92
N ILE A 55 4.05 -12.92 -8.05
CA ILE A 55 5.53 -12.87 -8.08
C ILE A 55 6.09 -11.70 -7.26
N GLY A 56 5.39 -10.56 -7.21
CA GLY A 56 5.79 -9.35 -6.48
C GLY A 56 4.91 -9.03 -5.27
N ALA A 57 4.05 -9.96 -4.83
CA ALA A 57 3.04 -9.69 -3.81
C ALA A 57 3.64 -9.44 -2.42
N GLY A 58 4.76 -10.11 -2.11
CA GLY A 58 5.38 -10.09 -0.78
C GLY A 58 4.54 -10.76 0.31
N ILE A 59 3.50 -11.52 -0.06
CA ILE A 59 2.62 -12.30 0.82
C ILE A 59 2.29 -13.63 0.16
N LYS A 60 1.88 -14.62 0.95
CA LYS A 60 1.38 -15.91 0.42
C LYS A 60 -0.06 -15.78 -0.08
N ARG A 61 -0.46 -16.70 -0.98
CA ARG A 61 -1.81 -16.76 -1.56
C ARG A 61 -2.89 -16.86 -0.48
N GLU A 62 -2.67 -17.65 0.56
CA GLU A 62 -3.60 -17.83 1.68
C GLU A 62 -3.97 -16.49 2.33
N PHE A 63 -2.97 -15.67 2.69
CA PHE A 63 -3.21 -14.34 3.25
C PHE A 63 -3.91 -13.38 2.27
N PHE A 64 -3.61 -13.49 0.98
CA PHE A 64 -4.27 -12.69 -0.04
C PHE A 64 -5.75 -13.07 -0.15
N ASN A 65 -6.05 -14.37 -0.21
CA ASN A 65 -7.41 -14.89 -0.30
C ASN A 65 -8.22 -14.52 0.95
N ASP A 66 -7.67 -14.73 2.15
CA ASP A 66 -8.30 -14.35 3.41
C ASP A 66 -8.56 -12.85 3.47
N TYR A 67 -7.61 -12.04 3.00
CA TYR A 67 -7.78 -10.61 2.94
C TYR A 67 -8.94 -10.23 2.02
N TYR A 68 -9.09 -10.86 0.84
CA TYR A 68 -10.14 -10.55 -0.13
C TYR A 68 -11.40 -11.42 -0.05
N ASP A 69 -11.58 -12.19 1.03
CA ASP A 69 -12.77 -13.03 1.19
C ASP A 69 -14.07 -12.18 1.08
N GLY A 70 -15.03 -12.70 0.31
CA GLY A 70 -16.28 -12.02 -0.03
C GLY A 70 -16.16 -10.74 -0.87
N CYS A 71 -14.98 -10.39 -1.38
CA CYS A 71 -14.78 -9.20 -2.22
C CYS A 71 -14.89 -9.54 -3.71
N GLU A 72 -15.73 -8.83 -4.46
CA GLU A 72 -15.81 -8.96 -5.93
C GLU A 72 -14.64 -8.27 -6.65
N LYS A 73 -13.91 -7.41 -5.94
CA LYS A 73 -12.94 -6.49 -6.52
C LYS A 73 -11.72 -6.32 -5.60
N ALA A 74 -10.55 -6.25 -6.22
CA ALA A 74 -9.28 -5.97 -5.59
C ALA A 74 -8.60 -4.75 -6.24
N VAL A 75 -7.87 -3.97 -5.45
CA VAL A 75 -7.04 -2.85 -5.91
C VAL A 75 -5.58 -3.15 -5.57
N ALA A 76 -4.68 -2.88 -6.51
CA ALA A 76 -3.26 -2.93 -6.26
C ALA A 76 -2.55 -1.71 -6.84
N PHE A 77 -1.66 -1.11 -6.06
CA PHE A 77 -0.72 -0.10 -6.54
C PHE A 77 0.62 -0.78 -6.81
N GLU A 78 1.06 -0.75 -8.07
CA GLU A 78 2.43 -1.16 -8.43
C GLU A 78 3.38 -0.04 -8.01
N LEU A 79 4.28 -0.36 -7.08
CA LEU A 79 5.22 0.58 -6.49
C LEU A 79 6.55 0.53 -7.24
N GLU A 80 7.15 1.70 -7.43
CA GLU A 80 8.51 1.87 -7.92
C GLU A 80 9.24 2.94 -7.11
N ASN A 81 10.57 3.01 -7.24
CA ASN A 81 11.42 3.96 -6.50
C ASN A 81 11.15 3.92 -4.98
N VAL A 82 10.92 2.74 -4.43
CA VAL A 82 10.65 2.54 -3.01
C VAL A 82 11.87 2.98 -2.21
N LYS A 83 11.66 3.95 -1.32
CA LYS A 83 12.71 4.55 -0.48
C LYS A 83 12.34 4.44 0.98
N GLU A 84 13.18 3.75 1.74
CA GLU A 84 13.12 3.77 3.20
C GLU A 84 13.78 5.06 3.71
N PHE A 85 13.21 5.67 4.74
CA PHE A 85 13.79 6.86 5.36
C PHE A 85 14.85 6.46 6.38
N ASP A 86 16.01 7.13 6.32
CA ASP A 86 17.07 6.96 7.33
C ASP A 86 16.58 7.22 8.75
N ARG A 87 15.64 8.18 8.88
CA ARG A 87 14.90 8.45 10.11
C ARG A 87 13.40 8.36 9.84
N PRO A 88 12.69 7.40 10.45
CA PRO A 88 11.24 7.40 10.45
C PRO A 88 10.67 8.70 11.02
N ARG A 89 9.51 9.11 10.51
CA ARG A 89 8.87 10.38 10.87
C ARG A 89 7.51 10.15 11.53
N SER A 90 7.17 10.94 12.54
CA SER A 90 5.87 10.84 13.20
C SER A 90 4.75 11.28 12.26
N LEU A 91 3.52 10.89 12.55
CA LEU A 91 2.34 11.40 11.84
C LEU A 91 2.16 12.92 12.07
N GLU A 92 2.53 13.41 13.24
CA GLU A 92 2.40 14.83 13.62
C GLU A 92 3.31 15.73 12.78
N GLU A 93 4.47 15.25 12.33
CA GLU A 93 5.35 15.96 11.38
C GLU A 93 4.64 16.28 10.06
N TYR A 94 3.55 15.56 9.74
CA TYR A 94 2.71 15.77 8.56
C TYR A 94 1.34 16.39 8.90
N GLY A 95 1.13 16.86 10.13
CA GLY A 95 -0.16 17.37 10.59
C GLY A 95 -1.23 16.29 10.75
N ILE A 96 -0.85 15.01 10.76
CA ILE A 96 -1.76 13.88 10.90
C ILE A 96 -1.85 13.48 12.37
N ARG A 97 -3.06 13.51 12.93
CA ARG A 97 -3.29 13.19 14.36
C ARG A 97 -3.59 11.72 14.62
N GLN A 98 -4.03 10.97 13.61
CA GLN A 98 -4.48 9.59 13.75
C GLN A 98 -4.02 8.76 12.56
N ALA A 99 -3.69 7.49 12.82
CA ALA A 99 -3.29 6.56 11.77
C ALA A 99 -4.43 6.38 10.75
N PRO A 100 -4.12 6.30 9.44
CA PRO A 100 -5.13 6.09 8.42
C PRO A 100 -5.78 4.71 8.55
N GLN A 101 -7.11 4.65 8.50
CA GLN A 101 -7.83 3.38 8.35
C GLN A 101 -7.74 2.85 6.90
N SER A 102 -7.76 3.75 5.93
CA SER A 102 -7.56 3.45 4.50
C SER A 102 -6.47 4.33 3.92
N PHE A 103 -6.78 5.61 3.65
CA PHE A 103 -5.86 6.58 3.07
C PHE A 103 -6.06 7.97 3.70
N ILE A 104 -4.99 8.75 3.74
CA ILE A 104 -5.04 10.20 3.96
C ILE A 104 -4.45 10.84 2.69
N TYR A 105 -5.18 11.80 2.12
CA TYR A 105 -4.68 12.58 0.98
C TYR A 105 -3.88 13.75 1.51
N MET A 106 -2.62 13.83 1.09
CA MET A 106 -1.77 14.98 1.34
C MET A 106 -1.91 15.95 0.16
N ALA A 107 -2.05 17.23 0.44
CA ALA A 107 -1.85 18.27 -0.57
C ALA A 107 -0.35 18.50 -0.75
N ASN A 108 0.08 18.79 -1.98
CA ASN A 108 1.40 19.33 -2.24
C ASN A 108 1.49 20.79 -1.77
#